data_AF-A0AAW9IYQ2-F1
#
_entry.id   AF-A0AAW9IYQ2-F1
#
_cell.length_a   1.000
_cell.length_b   1.000
_cell.length_c   1.000
_cell.angle_alpha   90.00
_cell.angle_beta   90.00
_cell.angle_gamma   90.00
#
_symmetry.space_group_name_H-M   'P 1'
#
loop_
_entity.id
_entity.type
_entity.pdbx_description
1 polymer ?
#
loop_
_entity_poly.entity_id
_entity_poly.type
_entity_poly.pdbx_seq_one_letter_code
_entity_poly.pdbx_strand_id
1 'polypeptide(L)'
;SIYMGRIQKEVTEFCSNNLKELKEKQIGLFICGMQEGDAINNELIENFPLELINIAISKIHFGGEFNFDKMNFFEKFIVKKIAKTSSSKSNILNDNIHKFAQAMNSI
;
A
#
# COMPACT_ATOMS: atom_id res chain seq x y z
N SER A 1 1.28 -5.42 0.46
CA SER A 1 2.38 -4.47 0.78
C SER A 1 3.00 -3.98 -0.51
N ILE A 2 3.62 -2.81 -0.49
CA ILE A 2 4.42 -2.25 -1.57
C ILE A 2 5.89 -2.58 -1.32
N TYR A 3 6.52 -3.17 -2.31
CA TYR A 3 7.94 -3.40 -2.34
C TYR A 3 8.53 -2.68 -3.55
N MET A 4 9.44 -1.75 -3.31
CA MET A 4 10.07 -0.94 -4.36
C MET A 4 9.05 -0.31 -5.34
N GLY A 5 7.97 0.26 -4.79
CA GLY A 5 6.93 0.95 -5.55
C GLY A 5 5.88 0.07 -6.23
N ARG A 6 5.99 -1.25 -6.11
CA ARG A 6 5.02 -2.20 -6.68
C ARG A 6 4.30 -3.02 -5.63
N ILE A 7 3.01 -3.21 -5.82
CA ILE A 7 2.20 -4.16 -5.06
C ILE A 7 2.50 -5.59 -5.51
N GLN A 8 2.18 -6.54 -4.64
CA GLN A 8 2.27 -7.97 -4.96
C GLN A 8 1.42 -8.30 -6.18
N LYS A 9 2.00 -9.11 -7.09
CA LYS A 9 1.40 -9.45 -8.38
C LYS A 9 0.02 -10.10 -8.23
N GLU A 10 -0.13 -10.92 -7.20
CA GLU A 10 -1.35 -11.62 -6.83
C GLU A 10 -2.50 -10.64 -6.58
N VAL A 11 -2.23 -9.47 -6.00
CA VAL A 11 -3.24 -8.42 -5.79
C VAL A 11 -3.66 -7.81 -7.12
N THR A 12 -2.70 -7.48 -7.99
CA THR A 12 -2.98 -6.94 -9.33
C THR A 12 -3.79 -7.93 -10.18
N GLU A 13 -3.42 -9.21 -10.14
CA GLU A 13 -4.12 -10.28 -10.85
C GLU A 13 -5.53 -10.49 -10.29
N PHE A 14 -5.68 -10.51 -8.96
CA PHE A 14 -7.00 -10.63 -8.33
C PHE A 14 -7.93 -9.48 -8.73
N CYS A 15 -7.44 -8.23 -8.66
CA CYS A 15 -8.23 -7.06 -9.04
C CYS A 15 -8.61 -7.09 -10.52
N SER A 16 -7.69 -7.47 -11.40
CA SER A 16 -7.94 -7.54 -12.85
C SER A 16 -8.92 -8.65 -13.21
N ASN A 17 -8.75 -9.83 -12.64
CA ASN A 17 -9.56 -11.02 -12.97
C ASN A 17 -10.98 -10.94 -12.41
N ASN A 18 -11.20 -10.18 -11.33
CA ASN A 18 -12.50 -10.03 -10.67
C ASN A 18 -13.03 -8.59 -10.79
N LEU A 19 -12.54 -7.82 -11.75
CA LEU A 19 -12.82 -6.38 -11.85
C LEU A 19 -14.34 -6.10 -11.92
N LYS A 20 -15.07 -6.91 -12.68
CA LYS A 20 -16.51 -6.75 -12.86
C LYS A 20 -17.25 -6.94 -11.54
N GLU A 21 -16.95 -8.00 -10.81
CA GLU A 21 -17.55 -8.34 -9.54
C GLU A 21 -17.18 -7.31 -8.46
N LEU A 22 -15.92 -6.90 -8.41
CA LEU A 22 -15.42 -5.92 -7.45
C LEU A 22 -16.07 -4.54 -7.65
N LYS A 23 -16.44 -4.19 -8.88
CA LYS A 23 -17.18 -2.95 -9.19
C LYS A 23 -18.60 -2.90 -8.62
N GLU A 24 -19.16 -4.06 -8.31
CA GLU A 24 -20.50 -4.20 -7.72
C GLU A 24 -20.44 -4.31 -6.19
N LYS A 25 -19.24 -4.27 -5.60
CA LYS A 25 -19.03 -4.35 -4.15
C LYS A 25 -18.66 -3.00 -3.57
N GLN A 26 -18.95 -2.84 -2.29
CA GLN A 26 -18.36 -1.80 -1.47
C GLN A 26 -16.95 -2.23 -1.11
N ILE A 27 -15.97 -1.49 -1.61
CA ILE A 27 -14.55 -1.82 -1.42
C ILE A 27 -13.82 -0.67 -0.74
N GLY A 28 -12.80 -1.05 0.02
CA GLY A 28 -11.75 -0.16 0.50
C GLY A 28 -10.40 -0.67 0.00
N LEU A 29 -9.55 0.26 -0.40
CA LEU A 29 -8.20 -0.04 -0.90
C LEU A 29 -7.17 0.48 0.09
N PHE A 30 -6.19 -0.35 0.40
CA PHE A 30 -5.07 0.06 1.22
C PHE A 30 -3.76 -0.53 0.74
N ILE A 31 -2.68 0.16 1.08
CA ILE A 31 -1.32 -0.36 0.90
C ILE A 31 -0.53 -0.24 2.20
N CYS A 32 0.52 -1.06 2.31
CA CYS A 32 1.53 -0.89 3.34
C CYS A 32 2.87 -0.61 2.66
N GLY A 33 3.51 0.51 2.95
CA GLY A 33 4.76 0.96 2.34
C GLY A 33 5.43 2.04 3.18
N MET A 34 6.72 2.25 2.93
CA MET A 34 7.59 3.16 3.69
C MET A 34 7.94 4.46 2.95
N GLN A 35 7.32 4.71 1.80
CA GLN A 35 7.42 6.00 1.13
C GLN A 35 6.72 7.09 1.96
N GLU A 36 7.18 8.32 1.80
CA GLU A 36 6.70 9.48 2.55
C GLU A 36 6.05 10.52 1.62
N GLY A 37 5.20 11.38 2.18
CA GLY A 37 4.56 12.47 1.44
C GLY A 37 3.65 11.99 0.31
N ASP A 38 3.67 12.69 -0.82
CA ASP A 38 2.79 12.38 -1.96
C ASP A 38 3.16 11.07 -2.66
N ALA A 39 4.39 10.59 -2.50
CA ALA A 39 4.86 9.40 -3.20
C ALA A 39 4.09 8.14 -2.79
N ILE A 40 3.76 7.96 -1.50
CA ILE A 40 2.96 6.80 -1.05
C ILE A 40 1.51 6.87 -1.55
N ASN A 41 0.96 8.08 -1.71
CA ASN A 41 -0.38 8.27 -2.26
C ASN A 41 -0.41 7.96 -3.75
N ASN A 42 0.62 8.38 -4.49
CA ASN A 42 0.78 8.01 -5.91
C ASN A 42 0.94 6.51 -6.07
N GLU A 43 1.76 5.85 -5.23
CA GLU A 43 1.89 4.39 -5.25
C GLU A 43 0.55 3.70 -4.99
N LEU A 44 -0.28 4.21 -4.07
CA LEU A 44 -1.61 3.65 -3.86
C LEU A 44 -2.44 3.73 -5.13
N ILE A 45 -2.46 4.87 -5.82
CA ILE A 45 -3.27 5.05 -7.03
C ILE A 45 -2.74 4.21 -8.19
N GLU A 46 -1.43 4.19 -8.40
CA GLU A 46 -0.78 3.51 -9.53
C GLU A 46 -0.80 1.97 -9.43
N ASN A 47 -1.00 1.42 -8.23
CA ASN A 47 -0.96 -0.03 -8.01
C ASN A 47 -2.33 -0.71 -8.05
N PHE A 48 -3.43 0.03 -8.25
CA PHE A 48 -4.77 -0.54 -8.43
C PHE A 48 -5.41 -0.07 -9.75
N PRO A 49 -6.33 -0.86 -10.33
CA PRO A 49 -7.13 -0.40 -11.47
C PRO A 49 -7.88 0.90 -11.14
N LEU A 50 -7.88 1.84 -12.09
CA LEU A 50 -8.49 3.16 -11.91
C LEU A 50 -9.98 3.06 -11.57
N GLU A 51 -10.66 2.06 -12.13
CA GLU A 51 -12.07 1.78 -11.87
C GLU A 51 -12.32 1.45 -10.39
N LEU A 52 -11.43 0.68 -9.76
CA LEU A 52 -11.53 0.36 -8.33
C LEU A 52 -11.15 1.57 -7.47
N ILE A 53 -10.13 2.34 -7.88
CA ILE A 53 -9.76 3.60 -7.22
C ILE A 53 -10.95 4.57 -7.18
N ASN A 54 -11.70 4.68 -8.28
CA ASN A 54 -12.79 5.66 -8.38
C ASN A 54 -14.00 5.31 -7.51
N ILE A 55 -14.27 4.03 -7.27
CA ILE A 55 -15.42 3.57 -6.48
C ILE A 55 -15.09 3.28 -5.02
N ALA A 56 -13.80 3.12 -4.68
CA ALA A 56 -13.38 2.76 -3.34
C ALA A 56 -13.80 3.84 -2.32
N ILE A 57 -14.48 3.38 -1.26
CA ILE A 57 -15.02 4.23 -0.20
C ILE A 57 -13.91 4.79 0.67
N SER A 58 -12.83 4.02 0.83
CA SER A 58 -11.62 4.46 1.51
C SER A 58 -10.39 4.04 0.71
N LYS A 59 -9.40 4.92 0.66
CA LYS A 59 -8.12 4.77 -0.02
C LYS A 59 -7.05 5.32 0.92
N ILE A 60 -6.27 4.45 1.53
CA ILE A 60 -5.33 4.88 2.56
C ILE A 60 -4.11 3.97 2.67
N HIS A 61 -2.98 4.50 3.14
CA HIS A 61 -1.81 3.69 3.46
C HIS A 61 -1.73 3.44 4.97
N PHE A 62 -1.29 2.26 5.37
CA PHE A 62 -1.11 1.89 6.78
C PHE A 62 0.32 2.11 7.28
N GLY A 63 1.14 2.80 6.48
CA GLY A 63 2.57 2.85 6.69
C GLY A 63 3.21 1.48 6.43
N GLY A 64 4.35 1.18 7.05
CA GLY A 64 5.03 -0.08 6.74
C GLY A 64 6.25 -0.33 7.60
N GLU A 65 7.09 -1.25 7.14
CA GLU A 65 8.36 -1.56 7.78
C GLU A 65 9.46 -1.84 6.75
N PHE A 66 10.68 -1.47 7.13
CA PHE A 66 11.89 -2.01 6.53
C PHE A 66 12.43 -3.09 7.45
N ASN A 67 12.55 -4.31 6.94
CA ASN A 67 13.26 -5.39 7.61
C ASN A 67 14.61 -5.59 6.91
N PHE A 68 15.65 -4.92 7.42
CA PHE A 68 16.99 -4.99 6.82
C PHE A 68 17.59 -6.40 6.91
N ASP A 69 17.21 -7.20 7.90
CA ASP A 69 17.76 -8.55 8.07
C ASP A 69 17.27 -9.50 6.97
N LYS A 70 16.09 -9.22 6.42
CA LYS A 70 15.51 -9.96 5.29
C LYS A 70 15.94 -9.44 3.91
N MET A 71 16.68 -8.34 3.85
CA MET A 71 17.11 -7.71 2.60
C MET A 71 18.50 -8.19 2.14
N ASN A 72 18.67 -8.35 0.83
CA ASN A 72 19.98 -8.57 0.23
C ASN A 72 20.80 -7.26 0.16
N PHE A 73 22.09 -7.36 -0.20
CA PHE A 73 23.00 -6.21 -0.22
C PHE A 73 22.54 -5.09 -1.18
N PHE A 74 21.93 -5.44 -2.31
CA PHE A 74 21.44 -4.47 -3.30
C PHE A 74 20.19 -3.74 -2.80
N GLU A 75 19.24 -4.47 -2.22
CA GLU A 75 18.03 -3.91 -1.61
C GLU A 75 18.39 -2.98 -0.44
N LYS A 76 19.34 -3.39 0.42
CA LYS A 76 19.89 -2.55 1.50
C LYS A 76 20.47 -1.25 0.97
N PHE A 77 21.18 -1.29 -0.15
CA PHE A 77 21.79 -0.10 -0.76
C PHE A 77 20.71 0.89 -1.26
N ILE A 78 19.67 0.38 -1.91
CA ILE A 78 18.56 1.21 -2.40
C ILE A 78 17.79 1.85 -1.24
N VAL A 79 17.41 1.07 -0.23
CA VAL A 79 16.67 1.59 0.94
C VAL A 79 17.50 2.63 1.70
N LYS A 80 18.81 2.42 1.87
CA LYS A 80 19.70 3.43 2.47
C LYS A 80 19.67 4.76 1.72
N LYS A 81 19.61 4.73 0.39
CA LYS A 81 19.62 5.93 -0.43
C LYS A 81 18.28 6.66 -0.43
N ILE A 82 17.17 5.92 -0.51
CA ILE A 82 15.82 6.48 -0.61
C ILE A 82 15.29 6.89 0.76
N ALA A 83 15.38 6.00 1.75
CA ALA A 83 14.81 6.20 3.07
C ALA A 83 15.80 6.77 4.09
N LYS A 84 17.05 7.05 3.68
CA LYS A 84 18.12 7.61 4.52
C LYS A 84 18.30 6.87 5.86
N THR A 85 17.96 5.58 5.89
CA THR A 85 18.04 4.71 7.08
C THR A 85 18.95 3.53 6.79
N SER A 86 19.72 3.09 7.80
CA SER A 86 20.61 1.93 7.72
C SER A 86 20.17 0.78 8.61
N SER A 87 19.02 0.91 9.28
CA SER A 87 18.47 -0.07 10.21
C SER A 87 17.00 -0.35 9.91
N SER A 88 16.54 -1.50 10.41
CA SER A 88 15.12 -1.85 10.41
C SER A 88 14.31 -0.76 11.10
N LYS A 89 13.23 -0.31 10.45
CA LYS A 89 12.34 0.75 10.93
C LYS A 89 10.91 0.30 10.70
N SER A 90 10.07 0.44 11.71
CA SER A 90 8.64 0.24 11.59
C SER A 90 7.94 1.58 11.78
N ASN A 91 6.96 1.85 10.93
CA ASN A 91 6.11 3.03 11.00
C ASN A 91 4.69 2.62 10.60
N ILE A 92 4.02 1.86 11.48
CA ILE A 92 2.62 1.46 11.28
C ILE A 92 1.72 2.60 11.75
N LEU A 93 0.84 3.05 10.86
CA LEU A 93 -0.08 4.16 11.11
C LEU A 93 -1.41 3.63 11.63
N ASN A 94 -1.48 3.32 12.92
CA ASN A 94 -2.70 2.79 13.56
C ASN A 94 -3.91 3.73 13.38
N ASP A 95 -3.69 5.05 13.40
CA ASP A 95 -4.76 6.02 13.16
C ASP A 95 -5.37 5.86 11.76
N ASN A 96 -4.56 5.55 10.74
CA ASN A 96 -5.04 5.30 9.39
C ASN A 96 -5.83 3.97 9.32
N ILE A 97 -5.37 2.95 10.04
CA ILE A 97 -6.09 1.67 10.15
C ILE A 97 -7.46 1.89 10.79
N HIS A 98 -7.52 2.66 11.88
CA HIS A 98 -8.78 3.00 12.55
C HIS A 98 -9.72 3.81 11.65
N LYS A 99 -9.21 4.83 10.95
CA LYS A 99 -10.00 5.62 9.98
C LYS A 99 -10.56 4.75 8.86
N PHE A 100 -9.75 3.82 8.34
CA PHE A 100 -10.19 2.85 7.33
C PHE A 100 -11.31 1.97 7.85
N ALA A 101 -11.11 1.35 9.02
CA ALA A 101 -12.11 0.48 9.64
C ALA A 101 -13.43 1.22 9.90
N GLN A 102 -13.36 2.47 10.40
CA GLN A 102 -14.53 3.31 10.59
C GLN A 102 -15.26 3.59 9.28
N ALA A 103 -14.53 3.95 8.21
CA ALA A 103 -15.12 4.19 6.90
C ALA A 103 -15.82 2.94 6.34
N MET A 104 -15.25 1.76 6.55
CA MET A 104 -15.84 0.50 6.08
C MET A 104 -17.02 0.01 6.93
N ASN A 105 -17.07 0.35 8.22
CA ASN A 105 -18.15 -0.06 9.12
C ASN A 105 -19.35 0.90 9.14
N SER A 106 -19.20 2.10 8.57
CA SER A 106 -20.25 3.13 8.59
C SER A 106 -21.24 3.00 7.42
N ILE A 107 -21.40 1.79 6.88
CA ILE A 107 -22.16 1.49 5.68
C ILE A 107 -23.24 0.46 5.96
#